data_AF-A0A820XDR7-F1
#
_entry.id   AF-A0A820XDR7-F1
#
_cell.length_a   1.000
_cell.length_b   1.000
_cell.length_c   1.000
_cell.angle_alpha   90.00
_cell.angle_beta   90.00
_cell.angle_gamma   90.00
#
_symmetry.space_group_name_H-M   'P 1'
#
loop_
_entity.id
_entity.type
_entity.pdbx_description
1 polymer ?
#
loop_
_entity_poly.entity_id
_entity_poly.type
_entity_poly.pdbx_seq_one_letter_code
_entity_poly.pdbx_strand_id
1 'polypeptide(L)'
;MLMKFGDIKSAENIFYSIKNKDNFTFGAMMKGYVENDQYEKVLDLYEEMNIKPDDIIYIIVLNACAGLSNYRAMNIGKQILQKICNKWQNNKIILTSGIDMLMTFGNVNDAEYLFRSIQKKDIIAYGAMMNGYNMNNQPLKCFELFEELKQNLVPDEIIFNILIGTCAQIGLLSRCKFIFNQIPLHMQHQQRIQNALVSMWGKAGSIDKAYNVFQSVASPNIITHTSMINAFGLNGMGFEAVNLYKQISIDQCNDITHICVLNACSHSRLFNQARIIFNDIHIKTEKIITTMVDCLSRLCLFDEAER
;
A
#
# COMPACT_ATOMS: atom_id res chain seq x y z
N MET A 1 -16.43 15.05 -14.57
CA MET A 1 -17.68 14.28 -14.33
C MET A 1 -17.64 12.96 -15.09
N LEU A 2 -17.32 12.95 -16.39
CA LEU A 2 -17.24 11.72 -17.21
C LEU A 2 -16.14 10.72 -16.77
N MET A 3 -14.92 11.19 -16.48
CA MET A 3 -13.80 10.34 -16.01
C MET A 3 -14.06 9.65 -14.66
N LYS A 4 -14.88 10.27 -13.79
CA LYS A 4 -15.30 9.68 -12.51
C LYS A 4 -16.24 8.49 -12.68
N PHE A 5 -16.84 8.33 -13.85
CA PHE A 5 -17.71 7.21 -14.21
C PHE A 5 -17.03 6.22 -15.17
N GLY A 6 -15.71 6.30 -15.36
CA GLY A 6 -14.94 5.36 -16.18
C GLY A 6 -15.08 5.54 -17.70
N ASP A 7 -15.82 6.56 -18.17
CA ASP A 7 -15.92 6.86 -19.61
C ASP A 7 -14.76 7.74 -20.09
N ILE A 8 -13.59 7.10 -20.16
CA ILE A 8 -12.33 7.73 -20.55
C ILE A 8 -12.36 8.17 -22.02
N LYS A 9 -12.98 7.37 -22.89
CA LYS A 9 -13.03 7.66 -24.34
C LYS A 9 -13.83 8.93 -24.64
N SER A 10 -14.98 9.12 -24.00
CA SER A 10 -15.75 10.35 -24.18
C SER A 10 -15.01 11.56 -23.64
N ALA A 11 -14.29 11.42 -22.52
CA ALA A 11 -13.45 12.48 -21.97
C ALA A 11 -12.28 12.83 -22.91
N GLU A 12 -11.61 11.84 -23.51
CA GLU A 12 -10.56 12.03 -24.51
C GLU A 12 -11.10 12.80 -25.73
N ASN A 13 -12.24 12.39 -26.27
CA ASN A 13 -12.87 13.06 -27.41
C ASN A 13 -13.14 14.55 -27.14
N ILE A 14 -13.73 14.86 -25.97
CA ILE A 14 -13.97 16.24 -25.55
C ILE A 14 -12.65 16.99 -25.39
N PHE A 15 -11.66 16.40 -24.72
CA PHE A 15 -10.36 17.00 -24.51
C PHE A 15 -9.69 17.37 -25.85
N TYR A 16 -9.62 16.45 -26.80
CA TYR A 16 -9.00 16.70 -28.10
C TYR A 16 -9.77 17.72 -28.94
N SER A 17 -11.10 17.83 -28.78
CA SER A 17 -11.92 18.86 -29.45
C SER A 17 -11.65 20.30 -28.98
N ILE A 18 -11.07 20.49 -27.79
CA ILE A 18 -10.79 21.83 -27.23
C ILE A 18 -9.62 22.46 -28.01
N LYS A 19 -9.87 23.59 -28.68
CA LYS A 19 -8.85 24.29 -29.48
C LYS A 19 -7.71 24.87 -28.65
N ASN A 20 -8.05 25.59 -27.58
CA ASN A 20 -7.08 26.25 -26.70
C ASN A 20 -7.10 25.58 -25.33
N LYS A 21 -6.12 24.72 -25.08
CA LYS A 21 -5.98 23.99 -23.82
C LYS A 21 -5.09 24.77 -22.86
N ASP A 22 -5.51 24.89 -21.61
CA ASP A 22 -4.76 25.50 -20.51
C ASP A 22 -4.40 24.47 -19.44
N ASN A 23 -3.63 24.86 -18.41
CA ASN A 23 -3.22 23.96 -17.32
C ASN A 23 -4.43 23.30 -16.63
N PHE A 24 -5.57 24.01 -16.53
CA PHE A 24 -6.79 23.44 -15.96
C PHE A 24 -7.33 22.28 -16.81
N THR A 25 -7.40 22.45 -18.13
CA THR A 25 -7.88 21.44 -19.07
C THR A 25 -7.00 20.19 -19.05
N PHE A 26 -5.67 20.38 -19.08
CA PHE A 26 -4.70 19.29 -18.94
C PHE A 26 -4.80 18.60 -17.57
N GLY A 27 -4.86 19.37 -16.49
CA GLY A 27 -4.91 18.84 -15.13
C GLY A 27 -6.18 18.03 -14.86
N ALA A 28 -7.32 18.45 -15.40
CA ALA A 28 -8.57 17.70 -15.30
C ALA A 28 -8.48 16.33 -16.01
N MET A 29 -7.87 16.31 -17.20
CA MET A 29 -7.68 15.08 -17.98
C MET A 29 -6.70 14.12 -17.31
N MET A 30 -5.52 14.63 -16.92
CA MET A 30 -4.51 13.84 -16.22
C MET A 30 -5.01 13.29 -14.89
N LYS A 31 -5.75 14.09 -14.11
CA LYS A 31 -6.35 13.61 -12.87
C LYS A 31 -7.32 12.45 -13.11
N GLY A 32 -8.14 12.52 -14.16
CA GLY A 32 -9.02 11.42 -14.51
C GLY A 32 -8.26 10.16 -14.95
N TYR A 33 -7.09 10.31 -15.60
CA TYR A 33 -6.24 9.15 -15.90
C TYR A 33 -5.67 8.52 -14.63
N VAL A 34 -5.20 9.33 -13.67
CA VAL A 34 -4.75 8.86 -12.34
C VAL A 34 -5.86 8.11 -11.60
N GLU A 35 -7.08 8.66 -11.58
CA GLU A 35 -8.25 8.02 -10.94
C GLU A 35 -8.65 6.68 -11.59
N ASN A 36 -8.14 6.37 -12.79
CA ASN A 36 -8.39 5.12 -13.52
C ASN A 36 -7.10 4.30 -13.74
N ASP A 37 -6.05 4.53 -12.94
CA ASP A 37 -4.75 3.82 -13.00
C ASP A 37 -4.03 3.88 -14.38
N GLN A 38 -4.37 4.85 -15.22
CA GLN A 38 -3.76 5.05 -16.55
C GLN A 38 -2.56 6.00 -16.47
N TYR A 39 -1.59 5.68 -15.62
CA TYR A 39 -0.46 6.56 -15.33
C TYR A 39 0.42 6.86 -16.56
N GLU A 40 0.61 5.93 -17.51
CA GLU A 40 1.39 6.20 -18.73
C GLU A 40 0.78 7.32 -19.57
N LYS A 41 -0.56 7.36 -19.68
CA LYS A 41 -1.23 8.42 -20.42
C LYS A 41 -1.07 9.80 -19.79
N VAL A 42 -0.83 9.86 -18.47
CA VAL A 42 -0.48 11.12 -17.80
C VAL A 42 0.88 11.61 -18.28
N LEU A 43 1.86 10.70 -18.43
CA LEU A 43 3.19 11.05 -18.91
C LEU A 43 3.17 11.45 -20.39
N ASP A 44 2.46 10.69 -21.22
CA ASP A 44 2.26 11.03 -22.64
C ASP A 44 1.66 12.43 -22.78
N LEU A 45 0.59 12.70 -22.04
CA LEU A 45 -0.10 13.98 -22.11
C LEU A 45 0.77 15.14 -21.58
N TYR A 46 1.64 14.89 -20.59
CA TYR A 46 2.58 15.89 -20.07
C TYR A 46 3.66 16.25 -21.08
N GLU A 47 4.15 15.28 -21.84
CA GLU A 47 5.13 15.52 -22.90
C GLU A 47 4.52 16.25 -24.11
N GLU A 48 3.22 16.07 -24.37
CA GLU A 48 2.47 16.81 -25.40
C GLU A 48 2.19 18.28 -25.03
N MET A 49 2.36 18.67 -23.76
CA MET A 49 2.06 20.03 -23.32
C MET A 49 3.03 21.06 -23.92
N ASN A 50 2.51 21.89 -24.82
CA ASN A 50 3.23 23.05 -25.38
C ASN A 50 3.13 24.33 -24.53
N ILE A 51 2.57 24.22 -23.32
CA ILE A 51 2.42 25.32 -22.37
C ILE A 51 3.23 25.03 -21.10
N LYS A 52 3.62 26.08 -20.37
CA LYS A 52 4.36 25.92 -19.12
C LYS A 52 3.46 25.29 -18.04
N PRO A 53 3.80 24.09 -17.53
CA PRO A 53 3.05 23.46 -16.46
C PRO A 53 3.06 24.28 -15.18
N ASP A 54 1.96 24.22 -14.44
CA ASP A 54 1.86 24.77 -13.09
C ASP A 54 2.12 23.70 -12.01
N ASP A 55 2.04 24.13 -10.75
CA ASP A 55 2.27 23.29 -9.57
C ASP A 55 1.31 22.08 -9.51
N ILE A 56 0.07 22.25 -9.98
CA ILE A 56 -0.95 21.19 -9.96
C ILE A 56 -0.57 20.10 -10.97
N ILE A 57 -0.17 20.50 -12.19
CA ILE A 57 0.31 19.54 -13.20
C ILE A 57 1.53 18.79 -12.66
N TYR A 58 2.51 19.47 -12.06
CA TYR A 58 3.67 18.81 -11.49
C TYR A 58 3.30 17.79 -10.41
N ILE A 59 2.35 18.10 -9.51
CA ILE A 59 1.86 17.15 -8.49
C ILE A 59 1.25 15.92 -9.16
N ILE A 60 0.38 16.11 -10.15
CA ILE A 60 -0.30 14.99 -10.83
C ILE A 60 0.72 14.09 -11.54
N VAL A 61 1.69 14.68 -12.23
CA VAL A 61 2.72 13.93 -12.94
C VAL A 61 3.66 13.21 -11.97
N LEU A 62 4.08 13.84 -10.87
CA LEU A 62 4.90 13.18 -9.84
C LEU A 62 4.18 11.98 -9.20
N ASN A 63 2.88 12.12 -8.92
CA ASN A 63 2.07 11.01 -8.41
C ASN A 63 1.94 9.89 -9.45
N ALA A 64 1.77 10.23 -10.74
CA ALA A 64 1.77 9.23 -11.81
C ALA A 64 3.13 8.55 -11.96
N CYS A 65 4.23 9.29 -11.80
CA CYS A 65 5.56 8.70 -11.76
C CYS A 65 5.73 7.74 -10.58
N ALA A 66 5.18 8.04 -9.40
CA ALA A 66 5.19 7.13 -8.26
C ALA A 66 4.32 5.87 -8.50
N GLY A 67 3.26 5.99 -9.29
CA GLY A 67 2.47 4.83 -9.74
C GLY A 67 3.18 3.95 -10.79
N LEU A 68 4.22 4.47 -11.45
CA LEU A 68 4.96 3.81 -12.51
C LEU A 68 6.37 3.44 -12.05
N SER A 69 6.62 2.17 -11.75
CA SER A 69 7.96 1.70 -11.35
C SER A 69 8.90 1.48 -12.56
N ASN A 70 8.98 2.44 -13.48
CA ASN A 70 9.81 2.34 -14.69
C ASN A 70 10.78 3.52 -14.90
N TYR A 71 11.76 3.33 -15.79
CA TYR A 71 12.84 4.29 -16.01
C TYR A 71 12.35 5.63 -16.60
N ARG A 72 11.31 5.61 -17.45
CA ARG A 72 10.73 6.82 -18.06
C ARG A 72 10.15 7.72 -16.97
N ALA A 73 9.32 7.16 -16.09
CA ALA A 73 8.73 7.85 -14.96
C ALA A 73 9.80 8.46 -14.03
N MET A 74 10.84 7.70 -13.71
CA MET A 74 11.95 8.22 -12.89
C MET A 74 12.61 9.45 -13.53
N ASN A 75 12.89 9.41 -14.83
CA ASN A 75 13.53 10.52 -15.52
C ASN A 75 12.65 11.77 -15.58
N ILE A 76 11.38 11.62 -15.94
CA ILE A 76 10.43 12.74 -16.01
C ILE A 76 10.31 13.40 -14.64
N GLY A 77 10.11 12.61 -13.58
CA GLY A 77 9.97 13.19 -12.26
C GLY A 77 11.27 13.83 -11.76
N LYS A 78 12.47 13.28 -12.04
CA LYS A 78 13.76 13.94 -11.71
C LYS A 78 13.91 15.27 -12.46
N GLN A 79 13.53 15.33 -13.73
CA GLN A 79 13.53 16.58 -14.50
C GLN A 79 12.56 17.62 -13.91
N ILE A 80 11.37 17.19 -13.48
CA ILE A 80 10.42 18.05 -12.78
C ILE A 80 11.10 18.60 -11.53
N LEU A 81 11.61 17.73 -10.64
CA LEU A 81 12.26 18.11 -9.39
C LEU A 81 13.42 19.10 -9.62
N GLN A 82 14.23 18.92 -10.66
CA GLN A 82 15.27 19.88 -11.05
C GLN A 82 14.69 21.23 -11.51
N LYS A 83 13.63 21.24 -12.33
CA LYS A 83 12.98 22.49 -12.79
C LYS A 83 12.38 23.28 -11.63
N ILE A 84 11.82 22.58 -10.65
CA ILE A 84 11.23 23.23 -9.50
C ILE A 84 12.29 23.64 -8.47
N CYS A 85 13.52 23.08 -8.44
CA CYS A 85 14.49 23.18 -7.31
C CYS A 85 14.68 24.59 -6.69
N ASN A 86 14.63 25.62 -7.53
CA ASN A 86 14.78 27.01 -7.11
C ASN A 86 13.52 27.65 -6.49
N LYS A 87 12.37 27.00 -6.57
CA LYS A 87 11.04 27.46 -6.09
C LYS A 87 10.55 26.71 -4.84
N TRP A 88 11.34 25.79 -4.30
CA TRP A 88 10.89 24.76 -3.35
C TRP A 88 10.38 25.27 -2.03
N GLN A 89 10.84 26.45 -1.64
CA GLN A 89 10.66 26.91 -0.26
C GLN A 89 9.18 27.14 0.13
N ASN A 90 8.25 27.21 -0.83
CA ASN A 90 6.87 27.63 -0.54
C ASN A 90 5.75 26.61 -0.82
N ASN A 91 5.98 25.50 -1.54
CA ASN A 91 4.90 24.54 -1.86
C ASN A 91 5.14 23.13 -1.28
N LYS A 92 4.69 22.93 -0.04
CA LYS A 92 4.79 21.66 0.69
C LYS A 92 4.13 20.47 -0.03
N ILE A 93 3.09 20.71 -0.82
CA ILE A 93 2.34 19.63 -1.48
C ILE A 93 3.19 19.03 -2.59
N ILE A 94 3.80 19.88 -3.44
CA ILE A 94 4.75 19.43 -4.46
C ILE A 94 5.93 18.68 -3.82
N LEU A 95 6.48 19.21 -2.73
CA LEU A 95 7.62 18.57 -2.04
C LEU A 95 7.25 17.19 -1.50
N THR A 96 6.04 17.04 -0.95
CA THR A 96 5.54 15.74 -0.48
C THR A 96 5.37 14.76 -1.63
N SER A 97 4.79 15.18 -2.76
CA SER A 97 4.70 14.33 -3.97
C SER A 97 6.08 13.96 -4.53
N GLY A 98 7.05 14.88 -4.45
CA GLY A 98 8.44 14.63 -4.84
C GLY A 98 9.13 13.61 -3.94
N ILE A 99 8.89 13.68 -2.63
CA ILE A 99 9.36 12.68 -1.66
C ILE A 99 8.79 11.31 -2.01
N ASP A 100 7.47 11.21 -2.18
CA ASP A 100 6.80 9.94 -2.49
C ASP A 100 7.35 9.30 -3.78
N MET A 101 7.47 10.10 -4.85
CA MET A 101 8.11 9.68 -6.09
C MET A 101 9.54 9.16 -5.85
N LEU A 102 10.39 9.93 -5.18
CA LEU A 102 11.79 9.55 -4.98
C LEU A 102 11.94 8.28 -4.15
N MET A 103 11.11 8.13 -3.11
CA MET A 103 11.10 6.94 -2.26
C MET A 103 10.65 5.70 -3.03
N THR A 104 9.69 5.80 -3.94
CA THR A 104 9.29 4.69 -4.82
C THR A 104 10.45 4.19 -5.68
N PHE A 105 11.30 5.08 -6.18
CA PHE A 105 12.49 4.70 -6.96
C PHE A 105 13.74 4.42 -6.10
N GLY A 106 13.61 4.38 -4.77
CA GLY A 106 14.72 4.14 -3.86
C GLY A 106 15.77 5.26 -3.76
N ASN A 107 15.47 6.45 -4.27
CA ASN A 107 16.34 7.63 -4.14
C ASN A 107 16.18 8.27 -2.75
N VAL A 108 16.47 7.51 -1.68
CA VAL A 108 16.19 7.89 -0.29
C VAL A 108 16.94 9.17 0.13
N ASN A 109 18.20 9.33 -0.28
CA ASN A 109 19.01 10.50 0.10
C ASN A 109 18.43 11.80 -0.48
N ASP A 110 17.98 11.77 -1.74
CA ASP A 110 17.34 12.91 -2.37
C ASP A 110 16.02 13.22 -1.63
N ALA A 111 15.20 12.21 -1.33
CA ALA A 111 13.97 12.40 -0.58
C ALA A 111 14.20 13.02 0.80
N GLU A 112 15.25 12.59 1.52
CA GLU A 112 15.65 13.19 2.80
C GLU A 112 16.04 14.66 2.66
N TYR A 113 16.78 15.01 1.60
CA TYR A 113 17.12 16.40 1.30
C TYR A 113 15.85 17.23 1.06
N LEU A 114 14.91 16.71 0.26
CA LEU A 114 13.63 17.36 0.00
C LEU A 114 12.85 17.58 1.30
N PHE A 115 12.74 16.54 2.12
CA PHE A 115 12.04 16.58 3.39
C PHE A 115 12.63 17.63 4.34
N ARG A 116 13.97 17.67 4.45
CA ARG A 116 14.67 18.67 5.27
C ARG A 116 14.40 20.10 4.78
N SER A 117 14.26 20.31 3.47
CA SER A 117 13.98 21.62 2.88
C SER A 117 12.58 22.18 3.20
N ILE A 118 11.64 21.35 3.67
CA ILE A 118 10.31 21.80 4.09
C ILE A 118 10.44 22.59 5.40
N GLN A 119 10.15 23.91 5.34
CA GLN A 119 10.26 24.82 6.50
C GLN A 119 9.36 24.39 7.67
N LYS A 120 8.07 24.16 7.40
CA LYS A 120 7.08 23.72 8.39
C LYS A 120 6.46 22.39 7.93
N LYS A 121 7.03 21.30 8.41
CA LYS A 121 6.55 19.94 8.15
C LYS A 121 5.22 19.72 8.86
N ASP A 122 4.26 19.13 8.16
CA ASP A 122 3.00 18.68 8.73
C ASP A 122 2.92 17.16 8.75
N ILE A 123 1.83 16.63 9.32
CA ILE A 123 1.60 15.19 9.47
C ILE A 123 1.71 14.44 8.12
N ILE A 124 1.33 15.10 7.02
CA ILE A 124 1.33 14.52 5.68
C ILE A 124 2.78 14.36 5.18
N ALA A 125 3.62 15.40 5.32
CA ALA A 125 5.03 15.31 4.94
C ALA A 125 5.78 14.23 5.75
N TYR A 126 5.52 14.15 7.05
CA TYR A 126 6.08 13.09 7.90
C TYR A 126 5.59 11.71 7.47
N GLY A 127 4.29 11.55 7.23
CA GLY A 127 3.70 10.29 6.78
C GLY A 127 4.29 9.79 5.47
N ALA A 128 4.48 10.67 4.48
CA ALA A 128 5.12 10.32 3.22
C ALA A 128 6.56 9.81 3.42
N MET A 129 7.35 10.51 4.24
CA MET A 129 8.73 10.13 4.51
C MET A 129 8.84 8.82 5.31
N MET A 130 8.02 8.66 6.35
CA MET A 130 7.96 7.44 7.17
C MET A 130 7.52 6.23 6.34
N ASN A 131 6.49 6.39 5.50
CA ASN A 131 6.05 5.32 4.60
C ASN A 131 7.13 4.96 3.59
N GLY A 132 7.81 5.96 3.03
CA GLY A 132 8.93 5.74 2.14
C GLY A 132 10.06 4.93 2.81
N TYR A 133 10.39 5.22 4.08
CA TYR A 133 11.38 4.43 4.81
C TYR A 133 10.96 2.97 4.96
N ASN A 134 9.68 2.72 5.19
CA ASN A 134 9.11 1.38 5.27
C ASN A 134 9.29 0.63 3.93
N MET A 135 8.92 1.26 2.81
CA MET A 135 9.07 0.72 1.45
C MET A 135 10.53 0.40 1.10
N ASN A 136 11.47 1.19 1.64
CA ASN A 136 12.90 1.05 1.37
C ASN A 136 13.65 0.21 2.42
N ASN A 137 12.95 -0.58 3.23
CA ASN A 137 13.54 -1.44 4.28
C ASN A 137 14.41 -0.67 5.30
N GLN A 138 14.04 0.55 5.66
CA GLN A 138 14.75 1.41 6.64
C GLN A 138 13.89 1.66 7.90
N PRO A 139 13.50 0.62 8.65
CA PRO A 139 12.58 0.75 9.79
C PRO A 139 13.12 1.62 10.93
N LEU A 140 14.44 1.63 11.15
CA LEU A 140 15.06 2.44 12.20
C LEU A 140 14.84 3.94 11.96
N LYS A 141 15.03 4.40 10.72
CA LYS A 141 14.78 5.80 10.36
C LYS A 141 13.31 6.18 10.47
N CYS A 142 12.39 5.25 10.18
CA CYS A 142 10.96 5.44 10.41
C CYS A 142 10.67 5.73 11.90
N PHE A 143 11.27 4.96 12.82
CA PHE A 143 11.10 5.19 14.26
C PHE A 143 11.79 6.46 14.76
N GLU A 144 12.99 6.78 14.28
CA GLU A 144 13.67 8.04 14.60
C GLU A 144 12.82 9.24 14.19
N LEU A 145 12.24 9.18 12.98
CA LEU A 145 11.38 10.24 12.46
C LEU A 145 10.06 10.37 13.23
N PHE A 146 9.52 9.27 13.77
CA PHE A 146 8.38 9.32 14.68
C PHE A 146 8.70 10.02 16.01
N GLU A 147 9.90 9.82 16.56
CA GLU A 147 10.33 10.54 17.76
C GLU A 147 10.49 12.04 17.48
N GLU A 148 10.99 12.44 16.30
CA GLU A 148 11.03 13.85 15.86
C GLU A 148 9.61 14.44 15.72
N LEU A 149 8.70 13.70 15.07
CA LEU A 149 7.31 14.11 14.85
C LEU A 149 6.61 14.46 16.16
N LYS A 150 6.71 13.58 17.17
CA LYS A 150 6.06 13.73 18.47
C LYS A 150 6.49 14.97 19.25
N GLN A 151 7.64 15.56 18.93
CA GLN A 151 8.10 16.79 19.61
C GLN A 151 7.23 18.00 19.25
N ASN A 152 6.63 18.01 18.07
CA ASN A 152 5.96 19.19 17.51
C ASN A 152 4.54 18.94 17.01
N LEU A 153 4.17 17.68 16.76
CA LEU A 153 2.89 17.28 16.17
C LEU A 153 2.28 16.10 16.93
N VAL A 154 0.95 15.99 16.84
CA VAL A 154 0.21 14.84 17.36
C VAL A 154 0.09 13.79 16.25
N PRO A 155 0.59 12.56 16.44
CA PRO A 155 0.44 11.48 15.47
C PRO A 155 -1.05 11.16 15.22
N ASP A 156 -1.42 11.00 13.96
CA ASP A 156 -2.76 10.57 13.56
C ASP A 156 -2.83 9.06 13.28
N GLU A 157 -4.01 8.59 12.88
CA GLU A 157 -4.26 7.19 12.52
C GLU A 157 -3.34 6.70 11.38
N ILE A 158 -2.99 7.57 10.43
CA ILE A 158 -2.13 7.22 9.29
C ILE A 158 -0.71 6.94 9.80
N ILE A 159 -0.17 7.82 10.65
CA ILE A 159 1.16 7.61 11.26
C ILE A 159 1.21 6.29 12.04
N PHE A 160 0.19 5.98 12.84
CA PHE A 160 0.18 4.72 13.58
C PHE A 160 0.05 3.50 12.67
N ASN A 161 -0.74 3.56 11.60
CA ASN A 161 -0.78 2.47 10.62
C ASN A 161 0.58 2.23 9.95
N ILE A 162 1.32 3.30 9.62
CA ILE A 162 2.69 3.18 9.08
C ILE A 162 3.59 2.48 10.10
N LEU A 163 3.58 2.92 11.37
CA LEU A 163 4.39 2.34 12.44
C LEU A 163 4.06 0.88 12.73
N ILE A 164 2.76 0.52 12.73
CA ILE A 164 2.29 -0.84 12.88
C ILE A 164 2.78 -1.69 11.70
N GLY A 165 2.68 -1.18 10.47
CA GLY A 165 3.20 -1.81 9.26
C GLY A 165 4.71 -2.05 9.35
N THR A 166 5.48 -1.05 9.79
CA THR A 166 6.92 -1.18 10.03
C THR A 166 7.24 -2.22 11.11
N CYS A 167 6.49 -2.26 12.20
CA CYS A 167 6.62 -3.29 13.24
C CYS A 167 6.32 -4.69 12.68
N ALA A 168 5.31 -4.82 11.83
CA ALA A 168 4.92 -6.07 11.19
C ALA A 168 6.01 -6.56 10.22
N GLN A 169 6.73 -5.66 9.53
CA GLN A 169 7.83 -6.01 8.63
C GLN A 169 9.08 -6.48 9.37
N ILE A 170 9.43 -5.85 10.49
CA ILE A 170 10.61 -6.25 11.29
C ILE A 170 10.35 -7.46 12.18
N GLY A 171 9.09 -7.74 12.55
CA GLY A 171 8.71 -8.87 13.41
C GLY A 171 9.25 -8.81 14.85
N LEU A 172 9.82 -7.67 15.27
CA LEU A 172 10.42 -7.50 16.60
C LEU A 172 9.36 -7.20 17.67
N LEU A 173 9.06 -8.21 18.49
CA LEU A 173 8.02 -8.13 19.51
C LEU A 173 8.16 -6.96 20.49
N SER A 174 9.41 -6.61 20.86
CA SER A 174 9.70 -5.47 21.74
C SER A 174 9.26 -4.14 21.13
N ARG A 175 9.45 -3.95 19.82
CA ARG A 175 8.99 -2.76 19.08
C ARG A 175 7.49 -2.76 18.90
N CYS A 176 6.88 -3.91 18.60
CA CYS A 176 5.42 -4.03 18.54
C CYS A 176 4.76 -3.60 19.86
N LYS A 177 5.30 -4.05 21.01
CA LYS A 177 4.83 -3.64 22.35
C LYS A 177 5.00 -2.15 22.60
N PHE A 178 6.16 -1.60 22.25
CA PHE A 178 6.43 -0.18 22.39
C PHE A 178 5.42 0.67 21.61
N ILE A 179 5.26 0.40 20.30
CA ILE A 179 4.34 1.16 19.45
C ILE A 179 2.90 0.99 19.90
N PHE A 180 2.45 -0.24 20.23
CA PHE A 180 1.09 -0.46 20.73
C PHE A 180 0.76 0.41 21.95
N ASN A 181 1.68 0.54 22.90
CA ASN A 181 1.50 1.38 24.09
C ASN A 181 1.47 2.89 23.78
N GLN A 182 1.94 3.33 22.61
CA GLN A 182 1.87 4.72 22.17
C GLN A 182 0.55 5.05 21.46
N ILE A 183 -0.24 4.03 21.03
CA ILE A 183 -1.50 4.24 20.32
C ILE A 183 -2.56 4.73 21.32
N PRO A 184 -3.21 5.89 21.09
CA PRO A 184 -4.31 6.36 21.93
C PRO A 184 -5.46 5.34 22.02
N LEU A 185 -6.06 5.18 23.20
CA LEU A 185 -7.14 4.20 23.43
C LEU A 185 -8.29 4.30 22.42
N HIS A 186 -8.71 5.52 22.07
CA HIS A 186 -9.78 5.73 21.09
C HIS A 186 -9.42 5.22 19.67
N MET A 187 -8.13 5.22 19.31
CA MET A 187 -7.66 4.66 18.03
C MET A 187 -7.53 3.14 18.08
N GLN A 188 -7.22 2.55 19.25
CA GLN A 188 -7.10 1.10 19.40
C GLN A 188 -8.42 0.35 19.12
N HIS A 189 -9.56 1.02 19.24
CA HIS A 189 -10.88 0.48 18.92
C HIS A 189 -11.34 0.74 17.48
N GLN A 190 -10.53 1.44 16.67
CA GLN A 190 -10.85 1.63 15.25
C GLN A 190 -10.48 0.38 14.47
N GLN A 191 -11.43 -0.13 13.67
CA GLN A 191 -11.27 -1.39 12.95
C GLN A 191 -10.03 -1.42 12.03
N ARG A 192 -9.66 -0.28 11.42
CA ARG A 192 -8.45 -0.18 10.59
C ARG A 192 -7.19 -0.46 11.41
N ILE A 193 -7.05 0.17 12.58
CA ILE A 193 -5.95 -0.06 13.51
C ILE A 193 -5.98 -1.50 14.04
N GLN A 194 -7.15 -2.02 14.43
CA GLN A 194 -7.28 -3.41 14.90
C GLN A 194 -6.83 -4.42 13.83
N ASN A 195 -7.22 -4.25 12.58
CA ASN A 195 -6.78 -5.11 11.46
C ASN A 195 -5.25 -5.08 11.30
N ALA A 196 -4.64 -3.89 11.35
CA ALA A 196 -3.20 -3.73 11.29
C ALA A 196 -2.50 -4.40 12.49
N LEU A 197 -3.06 -4.26 13.70
CA LEU A 197 -2.54 -4.86 14.92
C LEU A 197 -2.59 -6.39 14.90
N VAL A 198 -3.66 -7.01 14.38
CA VAL A 198 -3.73 -8.47 14.17
C VAL A 198 -2.56 -8.94 13.31
N SER A 199 -2.34 -8.26 12.18
CA SER A 199 -1.22 -8.57 11.27
C SER A 199 0.14 -8.39 11.94
N MET A 200 0.34 -7.29 12.68
CA MET A 200 1.59 -7.01 13.40
C MET A 200 1.90 -8.06 14.46
N TRP A 201 0.93 -8.42 15.32
CA TRP A 201 1.14 -9.44 16.35
C TRP A 201 1.37 -10.82 15.75
N GLY A 202 0.65 -11.17 14.68
CA GLY A 202 0.84 -12.42 13.95
C GLY A 202 2.24 -12.56 13.38
N LYS A 203 2.74 -11.52 12.67
CA LYS A 203 4.10 -11.51 12.12
C LYS A 203 5.21 -11.47 13.18
N ALA A 204 4.92 -10.90 14.35
CA ALA A 204 5.84 -10.90 15.49
C ALA A 204 5.79 -12.20 16.33
N GLY A 205 5.04 -13.22 15.89
CA GLY A 205 4.95 -14.51 16.56
C GLY A 205 4.08 -14.54 17.82
N SER A 206 3.34 -13.47 18.12
CA SER A 206 2.50 -13.36 19.32
C SER A 206 1.03 -13.61 18.97
N ILE A 207 0.73 -14.86 18.60
CA ILE A 207 -0.61 -15.22 18.10
C ILE A 207 -1.72 -14.95 19.12
N ASP A 208 -1.48 -15.14 20.42
CA ASP A 208 -2.46 -14.85 21.48
C ASP A 208 -2.91 -13.38 21.46
N LYS A 209 -1.97 -12.45 21.23
CA LYS A 209 -2.28 -11.03 21.14
C LYS A 209 -3.03 -10.70 19.86
N ALA A 210 -2.66 -11.33 18.75
CA ALA A 210 -3.39 -11.19 17.49
C ALA A 210 -4.85 -11.65 17.65
N TYR A 211 -5.06 -12.81 18.29
CA TYR A 211 -6.38 -13.36 18.52
C TYR A 211 -7.20 -12.51 19.50
N ASN A 212 -6.59 -12.00 20.58
CA ASN A 212 -7.27 -11.09 21.51
C ASN A 212 -7.75 -9.81 20.82
N VAL A 213 -6.93 -9.21 19.95
CA VAL A 213 -7.35 -8.05 19.15
C VAL A 213 -8.48 -8.44 18.20
N PHE A 214 -8.35 -9.56 17.49
CA PHE A 214 -9.39 -10.08 16.59
C PHE A 214 -10.75 -10.26 17.28
N GLN A 215 -10.77 -10.86 18.48
CA GLN A 215 -11.98 -11.06 19.28
C GLN A 215 -12.60 -9.73 19.78
N SER A 216 -11.80 -8.67 19.90
CA SER A 216 -12.27 -7.34 20.30
C SER A 216 -12.93 -6.54 19.16
N VAL A 217 -12.89 -7.03 17.92
CA VAL A 217 -13.50 -6.35 16.77
C VAL A 217 -15.01 -6.61 16.79
N ALA A 218 -15.81 -5.55 16.96
CA ALA A 218 -17.26 -5.68 17.11
C ALA A 218 -17.97 -6.23 15.86
N SER A 219 -17.48 -5.89 14.67
CA SER A 219 -18.03 -6.34 13.38
C SER A 219 -16.88 -6.66 12.41
N PRO A 220 -16.25 -7.85 12.51
CA PRO A 220 -15.13 -8.20 11.66
C PRO A 220 -15.56 -8.21 10.19
N ASN A 221 -14.77 -7.56 9.34
CA ASN A 221 -14.95 -7.59 7.89
C ASN A 221 -13.99 -8.59 7.27
N ILE A 222 -14.05 -8.77 5.95
CA ILE A 222 -13.15 -9.71 5.26
C ILE A 222 -11.68 -9.44 5.60
N ILE A 223 -11.25 -8.18 5.65
CA ILE A 223 -9.86 -7.79 5.97
C ILE A 223 -9.47 -8.25 7.38
N THR A 224 -10.37 -8.14 8.37
CA THR A 224 -10.16 -8.63 9.73
C THR A 224 -9.92 -10.14 9.73
N HIS A 225 -10.75 -10.90 9.01
CA HIS A 225 -10.59 -12.35 8.89
C HIS A 225 -9.32 -12.73 8.12
N THR A 226 -9.04 -12.11 6.97
CA THR A 226 -7.81 -12.34 6.18
C THR A 226 -6.58 -12.14 7.06
N SER A 227 -6.55 -11.07 7.87
CA SER A 227 -5.43 -10.76 8.76
C SER A 227 -5.21 -11.87 9.80
N MET A 228 -6.28 -12.42 10.37
CA MET A 228 -6.20 -13.50 11.36
C MET A 228 -5.86 -14.86 10.73
N ILE A 229 -6.43 -15.19 9.56
CA ILE A 229 -6.08 -16.39 8.78
C ILE A 229 -4.58 -16.37 8.46
N ASN A 230 -4.07 -15.23 8.01
CA ASN A 230 -2.64 -15.06 7.75
C ASN A 230 -1.80 -15.21 9.01
N ALA A 231 -2.23 -14.63 10.13
CA ALA A 231 -1.54 -14.76 11.42
C ALA A 231 -1.46 -16.22 11.87
N PHE A 232 -2.56 -16.98 11.76
CA PHE A 232 -2.56 -18.42 12.03
C PHE A 232 -1.59 -19.17 11.12
N GLY A 233 -1.63 -18.93 9.81
CA GLY A 233 -0.73 -19.56 8.85
C GLY A 233 0.75 -19.33 9.15
N LEU A 234 1.14 -18.08 9.46
CA LEU A 234 2.52 -17.72 9.82
C LEU A 234 3.00 -18.36 11.12
N ASN A 235 2.09 -18.74 12.01
CA ASN A 235 2.40 -19.36 13.30
C ASN A 235 2.17 -20.88 13.29
N GLY A 236 2.02 -21.51 12.12
CA GLY A 236 1.86 -22.96 11.99
C GLY A 236 0.50 -23.50 12.45
N MET A 237 -0.50 -22.63 12.61
CA MET A 237 -1.85 -22.96 13.08
C MET A 237 -2.81 -23.15 11.90
N GLY A 238 -2.45 -24.04 10.96
CA GLY A 238 -3.19 -24.21 9.72
C GLY A 238 -4.63 -24.70 9.90
N PHE A 239 -4.89 -25.52 10.93
CA PHE A 239 -6.25 -26.01 11.20
C PHE A 239 -7.17 -24.87 11.62
N GLU A 240 -6.69 -23.97 12.47
CA GLU A 240 -7.39 -22.78 12.92
C GLU A 240 -7.62 -21.80 11.77
N ALA A 241 -6.63 -21.63 10.88
CA ALA A 241 -6.77 -20.84 9.66
C ALA A 241 -7.90 -21.36 8.76
N VAL A 242 -7.96 -22.67 8.52
CA VAL A 242 -9.01 -23.30 7.71
C VAL A 242 -10.38 -23.23 8.38
N ASN A 243 -10.44 -23.47 9.69
CA ASN A 243 -11.70 -23.39 10.43
C ASN A 243 -12.28 -21.98 10.39
N LEU A 244 -11.43 -20.95 10.54
CA LEU A 244 -11.87 -19.56 10.42
C LEU A 244 -12.31 -19.23 8.99
N TYR A 245 -11.56 -19.70 7.97
CA TYR A 245 -11.92 -19.50 6.57
C TYR A 245 -13.30 -20.09 6.23
N LYS A 246 -13.64 -21.28 6.74
CA LYS A 246 -14.94 -21.94 6.53
C LYS A 246 -16.13 -21.21 7.15
N GLN A 247 -15.89 -20.30 8.09
CA GLN A 247 -16.95 -19.48 8.69
C GLN A 247 -17.33 -18.27 7.82
N ILE A 248 -16.57 -18.01 6.76
CA ILE A 248 -16.75 -16.86 5.87
C ILE A 248 -17.39 -17.36 4.57
N SER A 249 -18.33 -16.60 4.02
CA SER A 249 -18.88 -16.90 2.69
C SER A 249 -17.78 -16.75 1.64
N ILE A 250 -17.66 -17.74 0.75
CA ILE A 250 -16.63 -17.73 -0.31
C ILE A 250 -16.77 -16.54 -1.25
N ASP A 251 -17.99 -16.04 -1.47
CA ASP A 251 -18.29 -14.87 -2.30
C ASP A 251 -17.80 -13.55 -1.69
N GLN A 252 -17.54 -13.53 -0.38
CA GLN A 252 -16.98 -12.37 0.32
C GLN A 252 -15.45 -12.36 0.30
N CYS A 253 -14.82 -13.49 -0.05
CA CYS A 253 -13.38 -13.63 -0.07
C CYS A 253 -12.76 -12.93 -1.28
N ASN A 254 -11.61 -12.31 -1.07
CA ASN A 254 -10.74 -11.83 -2.14
C ASN A 254 -9.56 -12.80 -2.33
N ASP A 255 -8.81 -12.62 -3.42
CA ASP A 255 -7.61 -13.40 -3.73
C ASP A 255 -6.66 -13.54 -2.55
N ILE A 256 -6.45 -12.46 -1.78
CA ILE A 256 -5.54 -12.45 -0.64
C ILE A 256 -6.01 -13.44 0.43
N THR A 257 -7.33 -13.51 0.68
CA THR A 257 -7.90 -14.43 1.67
C THR A 257 -7.67 -15.89 1.27
N HIS A 258 -7.92 -16.22 0.00
CA HIS A 258 -7.65 -17.54 -0.54
C HIS A 258 -6.18 -17.92 -0.46
N ILE A 259 -5.29 -17.00 -0.85
CA ILE A 259 -3.83 -17.21 -0.80
C ILE A 259 -3.38 -17.45 0.65
N CYS A 260 -3.86 -16.66 1.62
CA CYS A 260 -3.51 -16.82 3.02
C CYS A 260 -3.90 -18.20 3.58
N VAL A 261 -5.10 -18.72 3.28
CA VAL A 261 -5.50 -20.05 3.77
C VAL A 261 -4.75 -21.17 3.04
N LEU A 262 -4.48 -21.04 1.74
CA LEU A 262 -3.69 -22.03 1.00
C LEU A 262 -2.24 -22.09 1.51
N ASN A 263 -1.63 -20.94 1.81
CA ASN A 263 -0.32 -20.88 2.46
C ASN A 263 -0.34 -21.52 3.85
N ALA A 264 -1.37 -21.26 4.66
CA ALA A 264 -1.53 -21.88 5.96
C ALA A 264 -1.62 -23.42 5.86
N CYS A 265 -2.36 -23.92 4.87
CA CYS A 265 -2.42 -25.34 4.56
C CYS A 265 -1.06 -25.89 4.12
N SER A 266 -0.35 -25.19 3.23
CA SER A 266 0.99 -25.56 2.77
C SER A 266 1.98 -25.69 3.93
N HIS A 267 2.05 -24.68 4.80
CA HIS A 267 2.94 -24.68 5.97
C HIS A 267 2.58 -25.75 6.99
N SER A 268 1.30 -26.10 7.12
CA SER A 268 0.80 -27.07 8.10
C SER A 268 0.55 -28.46 7.51
N ARG A 269 0.94 -28.69 6.25
CA ARG A 269 0.77 -29.95 5.52
C ARG A 269 -0.69 -30.42 5.38
N LEU A 270 -1.64 -29.48 5.30
CA LEU A 270 -3.09 -29.73 5.17
C LEU A 270 -3.53 -29.79 3.70
N PHE A 271 -2.84 -30.59 2.89
CA PHE A 271 -3.00 -30.58 1.43
C PHE A 271 -4.38 -30.99 0.95
N ASN A 272 -5.03 -31.94 1.64
CA ASN A 272 -6.40 -32.33 1.33
C ASN A 272 -7.36 -31.14 1.53
N GLN A 273 -7.14 -30.34 2.57
CA GLN A 273 -7.94 -29.13 2.80
C GLN A 273 -7.61 -28.05 1.76
N ALA A 274 -6.34 -27.87 1.38
CA ALA A 274 -5.94 -26.98 0.30
C ALA A 274 -6.63 -27.34 -1.03
N ARG A 275 -6.69 -28.62 -1.39
CA ARG A 275 -7.39 -29.11 -2.60
C ARG A 275 -8.88 -28.81 -2.57
N ILE A 276 -9.55 -29.09 -1.45
CA ILE A 276 -10.98 -28.80 -1.29
C ILE A 276 -11.22 -27.29 -1.46
N ILE A 277 -10.49 -26.47 -0.71
CA ILE A 277 -10.61 -25.01 -0.77
C ILE A 277 -10.36 -24.49 -2.19
N PHE A 278 -9.29 -24.95 -2.85
CA PHE A 278 -8.95 -24.52 -4.20
C PHE A 278 -10.05 -24.86 -5.22
N ASN A 279 -10.64 -26.06 -5.11
CA ASN A 279 -11.72 -26.47 -5.99
C ASN A 279 -12.99 -25.64 -5.79
N ASP A 280 -13.28 -25.24 -4.55
CA ASP A 280 -14.45 -24.42 -4.21
C ASP A 280 -14.34 -22.98 -4.74
N ILE A 281 -13.14 -22.46 -5.00
CA ILE A 281 -12.94 -21.09 -5.53
C ILE A 281 -13.50 -20.97 -6.95
N HIS A 282 -14.50 -20.09 -7.13
CA HIS A 282 -15.17 -19.85 -8.41
C HIS A 282 -14.24 -19.24 -9.47
N ILE A 283 -13.52 -18.17 -9.13
CA ILE A 283 -12.61 -17.46 -10.04
C ILE A 283 -11.19 -17.60 -9.51
N LYS A 284 -10.36 -18.33 -10.26
CA LYS A 284 -8.96 -18.57 -9.90
C LYS A 284 -8.08 -17.59 -10.66
N THR A 285 -7.55 -16.60 -9.97
CA THR A 285 -6.55 -15.71 -10.56
C THR A 285 -5.20 -16.41 -10.64
N GLU A 286 -4.32 -15.90 -11.50
CA GLU A 286 -2.95 -16.41 -11.67
C GLU A 286 -2.23 -16.56 -10.32
N LYS A 287 -2.40 -15.61 -9.40
CA LYS A 287 -1.80 -15.65 -8.07
C LYS A 287 -2.29 -16.84 -7.23
N ILE A 288 -3.57 -17.16 -7.29
CA ILE A 288 -4.16 -18.30 -6.57
C ILE A 288 -3.63 -19.61 -7.15
N ILE A 289 -3.55 -19.71 -8.48
CA ILE A 289 -3.03 -20.90 -9.17
C ILE A 289 -1.56 -21.12 -8.81
N THR A 290 -0.72 -20.09 -8.91
CA THR A 290 0.70 -20.17 -8.54
C THR A 290 0.90 -20.56 -7.08
N THR A 291 0.06 -20.06 -6.17
CA THR A 291 0.09 -20.43 -4.75
C THR A 291 -0.24 -21.92 -4.55
N MET A 292 -1.22 -22.45 -5.30
CA MET A 292 -1.57 -23.86 -5.25
C MET A 292 -0.45 -24.74 -5.83
N VAL A 293 0.17 -24.32 -6.93
CA VAL A 293 1.33 -25.00 -7.52
C VAL A 293 2.49 -25.04 -6.52
N ASP A 294 2.82 -23.94 -5.85
CA ASP A 294 3.84 -23.93 -4.78
C ASP A 294 3.47 -24.84 -3.60
N CYS A 295 2.18 -24.92 -3.25
CA CYS A 295 1.71 -25.84 -2.23
C CYS A 295 1.92 -27.32 -2.62
N LEU A 296 1.71 -27.69 -3.88
CA LEU A 296 1.84 -29.06 -4.39
C LEU A 296 3.30 -29.44 -4.68
N SER A 297 4.12 -28.50 -5.17
CA SER A 297 5.52 -28.73 -5.51
C SER A 297 6.37 -29.11 -4.29
N ARG A 298 6.04 -28.57 -3.11
CA ARG A 298 6.66 -28.91 -1.82
C ARG A 298 6.50 -30.39 -1.40
N LEU A 299 5.71 -31.18 -2.13
CA LEU A 299 5.53 -32.62 -1.94
C LEU A 299 6.13 -33.49 -3.06
N CYS A 300 6.85 -32.92 -4.03
CA CYS A 300 7.31 -33.62 -5.22
C CYS A 300 6.17 -34.24 -6.06
N LEU A 301 4.95 -33.70 -5.95
CA LEU A 301 3.79 -34.10 -6.77
C LEU A 301 3.81 -33.35 -8.11
N PHE A 302 4.89 -33.52 -8.88
CA PHE A 302 5.16 -32.74 -10.09
C PHE A 302 4.11 -32.98 -11.18
N ASP A 303 3.59 -34.20 -11.32
CA ASP A 303 2.58 -34.56 -12.32
C ASP A 303 1.25 -33.79 -12.17
N GLU A 304 0.95 -33.31 -10.96
CA GLU A 304 -0.25 -32.50 -10.68
C GLU A 304 0.03 -30.99 -10.74
N ALA A 305 1.28 -30.57 -10.52
CA ALA A 305 1.68 -29.17 -10.60
C ALA A 305 1.77 -28.67 -12.05
N GLU A 306 1.93 -29.58 -13.02
CA GLU A 306 2.01 -29.28 -14.46
C GLU A 306 0.65 -29.17 -15.17
N ARG A 307 -0.46 -29.54 -14.50
CA ARG A 307 -1.82 -29.54 -15.06
C ARG A 307 -2.64 -28.33 -14.63
#